data_AF-K0ILK4-F1
#
_entry.id   AF-K0ILK4-F1
#
_cell.length_a   1.000
_cell.length_b   1.000
_cell.length_c   1.000
_cell.angle_alpha   90.00
_cell.angle_beta   90.00
_cell.angle_gamma   90.00
#
_symmetry.space_group_name_H-M   'P 1'
#
loop_
_entity.id
_entity.type
_entity.pdbx_description
1 polymer ?
#
loop_
_entity_poly.entity_id
_entity_poly.type
_entity_poly.pdbx_seq_one_letter_code
_entity_poly.pdbx_strand_id
1 'polypeptide(L)' 'MAGRDTCILCGKPIVARPIVEKINGREYSFDKQECALTLKKLKSVYGSDFCFNFT' A
#
# COMPACT_ATOMS: atom_id res chain seq x y z
N MET A 1 -10.91 -12.57 13.79
CA MET A 1 -9.57 -11.98 13.91
C MET A 1 -9.58 -10.67 13.13
N ALA A 2 -9.84 -9.53 13.77
CA ALA A 2 -9.80 -8.24 13.09
C ALA A 2 -8.34 -7.78 13.03
N GLY A 3 -7.64 -8.14 11.95
CA GLY A 3 -6.31 -7.61 11.68
C GLY A 3 -6.40 -6.10 11.55
N ARG A 4 -5.57 -5.36 12.28
CA ARG A 4 -5.42 -3.92 12.06
C ARG A 4 -4.80 -3.77 10.68
N ASP A 5 -5.59 -3.36 9.68
CA ASP A 5 -5.04 -3.06 8.36
C ASP A 5 -4.00 -1.94 8.52
N THR A 6 -2.74 -2.24 8.20
CA THR A 6 -1.65 -1.24 8.20
C THR A 6 -1.36 -0.82 6.77
N CYS A 7 -1.11 0.47 6.57
CA CYS A 7 -0.72 0.99 5.27
C CYS A 7 0.58 0.32 4.82
N ILE A 8 0.54 -0.33 3.65
CA ILE A 8 1.68 -1.09 3.12
C ILE A 8 2.92 -0.21 2.86
N LEU A 9 2.75 1.10 2.65
CA LEU A 9 3.87 2.01 2.41
C LEU A 9 4.51 2.53 3.69
N CYS A 10 3.69 2.97 4.65
CA CYS A 10 4.18 3.72 5.82
C CYS A 10 4.07 2.94 7.14
N GLY A 11 3.53 1.73 7.12
CA GLY A 11 3.36 0.85 8.30
C GLY A 11 2.36 1.36 9.34
N LYS A 12 1.78 2.56 9.14
CA LYS A 12 0.82 3.15 10.08
C LYS A 12 -0.50 2.38 10.06
N PRO A 13 -1.19 2.26 11.21
CA PRO A 13 -2.52 1.68 11.24
C PRO A 13 -3.47 2.53 10.40
N ILE A 14 -4.31 1.88 9.60
CA ILE A 14 -5.39 2.52 8.86
C ILE A 14 -6.53 2.69 9.87
N VAL A 15 -6.69 3.91 10.37
CA VAL A 15 -7.65 4.24 11.44
C VAL A 15 -9.02 4.65 10.88
N ALA A 16 -9.05 5.05 9.61
CA ALA A 16 -10.24 5.53 8.90
C ALA A 16 -10.61 4.60 7.73
N ARG A 17 -11.47 5.06 6.82
CA ARG A 17 -11.81 4.30 5.60
C ARG A 17 -10.53 4.08 4.77
N PRO A 18 -10.11 2.82 4.52
CA PRO A 18 -8.91 2.55 3.75
C PRO A 18 -9.10 3.05 2.32
N ILE A 19 -8.04 3.67 1.78
CA ILE A 19 -7.96 3.94 0.36
C ILE A 19 -7.49 2.65 -0.30
N VAL A 20 -8.36 2.02 -1.06
CA VAL A 20 -8.08 0.77 -1.76
C VAL A 20 -7.79 1.08 -3.21
N GLU A 21 -6.59 0.72 -3.67
CA GLU A 21 -6.16 0.95 -5.05
C GLU A 21 -5.63 -0.36 -5.66
N LYS A 22 -5.94 -0.57 -6.94
CA LYS A 22 -5.45 -1.71 -7.71
C LYS A 22 -4.17 -1.32 -8.45
N ILE A 23 -3.04 -1.89 -8.05
CA ILE A 23 -1.72 -1.63 -8.64
C ILE A 23 -1.16 -2.96 -9.17
N ASN A 24 -0.88 -3.02 -10.47
CA ASN A 24 -0.40 -4.22 -11.18
C ASN A 24 -1.27 -5.47 -10.92
N GLY A 25 -2.59 -5.29 -10.89
CA GLY A 25 -3.55 -6.39 -10.69
C GLY A 25 -3.80 -6.79 -9.24
N ARG A 26 -3.03 -6.28 -8.28
CA ARG A 26 -3.21 -6.55 -6.84
C ARG A 26 -3.84 -5.35 -6.13
N GLU A 27 -4.77 -5.61 -5.23
CA GLU A 27 -5.39 -4.58 -4.40
C GLU A 27 -4.53 -4.30 -3.15
N TYR A 28 -4.36 -3.02 -2.84
CA TYR A 28 -3.60 -2.56 -1.68
C TYR A 28 -4.41 -1.53 -0.92
N SER A 29 -4.37 -1.62 0.42
CA SER A 29 -5.01 -0.68 1.33
C SER A 29 -3.99 0.34 1.85
N PHE A 30 -4.40 1.61 1.87
CA PHE A 30 -3.57 2.72 2.30
C PHE A 30 -4.30 3.61 3.31
N ASP A 31 -3.51 4.19 4.22
CA ASP A 31 -3.98 5.21 5.16
C ASP A 31 -4.26 6.56 4.45
N LYS A 32 -3.45 6.89 3.44
CA LYS A 32 -3.52 8.17 2.71
C LYS A 32 -3.30 8.00 1.22
N GLN A 33 -3.90 8.88 0.43
CA GLN A 33 -3.81 8.85 -1.03
C GLN A 33 -2.36 9.01 -1.52
N GLU A 34 -1.56 9.84 -0.84
CA GLU A 34 -0.12 9.97 -1.12
C GLU A 34 0.62 8.63 -1.03
N CYS A 35 0.19 7.74 -0.12
CA CYS A 35 0.83 6.43 0.00
C CYS A 35 0.54 5.55 -1.21
N ALA A 36 -0.69 5.60 -1.73
CA ALA A 36 -1.05 4.89 -2.95
C ALA A 36 -0.28 5.43 -4.17
N LEU A 37 -0.22 6.77 -4.33
CA LEU A 37 0.49 7.42 -5.42
C LEU A 37 2.00 7.10 -5.40
N THR A 38 2.59 7.09 -4.21
CA THR A 38 4.01 6.76 -4.04
C THR A 38 4.25 5.31 -4.42
N LEU A 39 3.42 4.37 -3.97
CA LEU A 39 3.57 2.97 -4.36
C LEU A 39 3.43 2.79 -5.88
N LYS A 40 2.47 3.46 -6.50
CA LYS A 40 2.27 3.42 -7.95
C LYS A 40 3.50 3.94 -8.71
N LYS A 41 4.11 5.04 -8.25
CA LYS A 41 5.36 5.57 -8.82
C LYS A 41 6.52 4.60 -8.64
N LEU A 42 6.71 4.06 -7.43
CA LEU A 42 7.78 3.11 -7.14
C LEU A 42 7.66 1.85 -7.99
N LYS A 43 6.45 1.29 -8.12
CA LYS A 43 6.18 0.15 -9.01
C LYS A 43 6.38 0.49 -10.50
N SER A 44 6.14 1.72 -10.91
CA SER A 44 6.42 2.16 -12.28
C SER A 44 7.91 2.30 -12.56
N VAL A 45 8.72 2.70 -11.59
CA VAL A 45 10.17 2.91 -11.75
C VAL A 45 10.94 1.60 -11.58
N TYR A 46 10.62 0.83 -10.53
CA TYR A 46 11.35 -0.37 -10.15
C TYR A 46 10.69 -1.67 -10.63
N GLY A 47 9.51 -1.59 -11.25
CA GLY A 47 8.80 -2.75 -11.78
C GLY A 47 8.36 -3.75 -10.70
N SER A 48 8.30 -5.02 -11.08
CA SER A 48 7.83 -6.12 -10.23
C SER A 48 8.73 -6.38 -9.03
N ASP A 49 10.02 -6.04 -9.13
CA ASP A 49 11.04 -6.26 -8.10
C ASP A 49 10.84 -5.46 -6.82
N PHE A 50 9.99 -4.43 -6.85
CA PHE A 50 9.66 -3.65 -5.66
C PHE A 50 8.76 -4.44 -4.70
N CYS A 51 9.35 -5.22 -3.79
CA CYS A 51 8.63 -5.90 -2.71
C CYS A 51 8.86 -5.19 -1.36
N PHE A 52 7.77 -4.87 -0.66
CA PHE A 52 7.85 -4.57 0.75
C PHE A 52 7.98 -5.88 1.52
N ASN A 53 9.14 -6.10 2.13
CA ASN A 53 9.33 -7.19 3.07
C ASN A 53 9.21 -6.61 4.49
N PHE A 54 7.98 -6.48 4.97
CA PHE A 54 7.72 -6.21 6.39
C PHE A 54 7.39 -7.55 7.05
N THR A 55 8.45 -8.32 7.37
CA THR A 55 8.39 -9.44 8.31
C THR A 55 8.19 -8.95 9.73
#